data_AF-A0A966PWE1-F1
#
_entry.id   AF-A0A966PWE1-F1
#
_cell.length_a   1.000
_cell.length_b   1.000
_cell.length_c   1.000
_cell.angle_alpha   90.00
_cell.angle_beta   90.00
_cell.angle_gamma   90.00
#
_symmetry.space_group_name_H-M   'P 1'
#
loop_
_entity.id
_entity.type
_entity.pdbx_description
1 polymer ?
#
loop_
_entity_poly.entity_id
_entity_poly.type
_entity_poly.pdbx_seq_one_letter_code
_entity_poly.pdbx_strand_id
1 'polypeptide(L)'
;MASKETKVAEALVELTESHWFNPASMARVLTEQPIYTIEQVMELVKWIIHYQEQRYRHELENGRTSEALLLANELNKHIKDLEPLL
;
A
#
# COMPACT_ATOMS: atom_id res chain seq x y z
N MET A 1 17.65 -17.27 0.31
CA MET A 1 17.27 -16.58 -0.94
C MET A 1 16.02 -15.77 -0.64
N ALA A 2 15.99 -14.47 -1.01
CA ALA A 2 14.77 -13.66 -0.90
C ALA A 2 13.67 -14.22 -1.81
N SER A 3 12.41 -14.17 -1.36
CA SER A 3 11.26 -14.61 -2.16
C SER A 3 11.06 -13.69 -3.37
N LYS A 4 10.23 -14.10 -4.33
CA LYS A 4 9.95 -13.26 -5.51
C LYS A 4 9.25 -11.97 -5.09
N GLU A 5 8.35 -12.07 -4.12
CA GLU A 5 7.58 -10.96 -3.54
C GLU A 5 8.52 -9.93 -2.90
N THR A 6 9.47 -10.39 -2.07
CA THR A 6 10.46 -9.50 -1.44
C THR A 6 11.27 -8.75 -2.50
N LYS A 7 11.74 -9.44 -3.55
CA LYS A 7 12.53 -8.79 -4.60
C LYS A 7 11.75 -7.73 -5.38
N VAL A 8 10.46 -8.00 -5.68
CA VAL A 8 9.61 -7.03 -6.37
C VAL A 8 9.31 -5.82 -5.47
N ALA A 9 9.08 -6.06 -4.17
CA ALA A 9 8.87 -4.99 -3.21
C ALA A 9 10.11 -4.09 -3.06
N GLU A 10 11.30 -4.68 -2.95
CA GLU A 10 12.57 -3.94 -2.90
C GLU A 10 12.80 -3.10 -4.15
N ALA A 11 12.56 -3.67 -5.34
CA ALA A 11 12.68 -2.93 -6.61
C ALA A 11 11.67 -1.78 -6.72
N LEU A 12 10.46 -1.95 -6.18
CA LEU A 12 9.48 -0.87 -6.13
C LEU A 12 9.94 0.26 -5.20
N VAL A 13 10.46 -0.06 -4.02
CA VAL A 13 11.00 0.93 -3.07
C VAL A 13 12.15 1.71 -3.71
N GLU A 14 13.12 1.02 -4.30
CA GLU A 14 14.24 1.66 -5.01
C GLU A 14 13.72 2.61 -6.11
N LEU A 15 12.72 2.16 -6.89
CA LEU A 15 12.13 3.00 -7.91
C LEU A 15 11.46 4.24 -7.30
N THR A 16 10.83 4.16 -6.13
CA THR A 16 10.20 5.32 -5.48
C THR A 16 11.18 6.41 -5.02
N GLU A 17 12.45 6.06 -4.82
CA GLU A 17 13.52 7.01 -4.47
C GLU A 17 14.07 7.74 -5.70
N SER A 18 13.72 7.30 -6.91
CA SER A 18 14.14 7.94 -8.15
C SER A 18 13.41 9.27 -8.38
N HIS A 19 14.17 10.29 -8.79
CA HIS A 19 13.61 11.59 -9.21
C HIS A 19 12.59 11.47 -10.35
N TRP A 20 12.67 10.41 -11.16
CA TRP A 20 11.80 10.19 -12.32
C TRP A 20 10.58 9.33 -12.00
N PHE A 21 10.42 8.89 -10.76
CA PHE A 21 9.29 8.07 -10.39
C PHE A 21 7.97 8.82 -10.53
N ASN A 22 7.05 8.24 -11.30
CA ASN A 22 5.70 8.75 -11.46
C ASN A 22 4.71 7.70 -10.93
N PRO A 23 4.17 7.88 -9.70
CA PRO A 23 3.24 6.91 -9.12
C PRO A 23 1.94 6.78 -9.92
N ALA A 24 1.47 7.84 -10.58
CA ALA A 24 0.25 7.80 -11.39
C ALA A 24 0.42 6.94 -12.64
N SER A 25 1.57 7.03 -13.32
CA SER A 25 1.87 6.20 -14.48
C SER A 25 1.95 4.72 -14.12
N MET A 26 2.58 4.39 -12.99
CA MET A 26 2.61 3.00 -12.51
C MET A 26 1.23 2.49 -12.10
N ALA A 27 0.46 3.29 -11.37
CA ALA A 27 -0.91 2.93 -10.97
C ALA A 27 -1.81 2.67 -12.18
N ARG A 28 -1.65 3.42 -13.27
CA ARG A 28 -2.35 3.16 -14.53
C ARG A 28 -2.03 1.77 -15.07
N VAL A 29 -0.76 1.37 -15.12
CA VAL A 29 -0.38 0.03 -15.60
C VAL A 29 -0.97 -1.06 -14.71
N LEU A 30 -0.96 -0.86 -13.39
CA LEU A 30 -1.53 -1.83 -12.43
C LEU A 30 -3.05 -1.96 -12.53
N THR A 31 -3.75 -0.93 -13.02
CA THR A 31 -5.22 -0.92 -13.14
C THR A 31 -5.73 -1.35 -14.52
N GLU A 32 -4.88 -1.39 -15.55
CA GLU A 32 -5.21 -1.86 -16.90
C GLU A 32 -5.13 -3.40 -17.06
N GLN A 33 -5.15 -4.15 -15.95
CA GLN A 33 -5.06 -5.62 -15.93
C GLN A 33 -6.45 -6.30 -16.08
N PRO A 34 -6.53 -7.60 -16.36
CA PRO A 34 -7.78 -8.35 -16.30
C PRO A 34 -8.41 -8.33 -14.89
N ILE A 35 -9.74 -8.50 -14.78
CA ILE A 35 -10.51 -8.38 -13.53
C ILE A 35 -9.89 -9.16 -12.37
N TYR A 36 -9.58 -10.46 -12.58
CA TYR A 36 -8.97 -11.29 -11.54
C TYR A 36 -7.63 -10.72 -11.02
N THR A 37 -6.83 -10.13 -11.91
CA THR A 37 -5.55 -9.52 -11.52
C THR A 37 -5.78 -8.20 -10.78
N ILE A 38 -6.79 -7.41 -11.16
CA ILE A 38 -7.17 -6.19 -10.43
C ILE A 38 -7.55 -6.54 -8.99
N GLU A 39 -8.30 -7.61 -8.75
CA GLU A 39 -8.65 -8.06 -7.38
C GLU A 39 -7.40 -8.33 -6.54
N GLN A 40 -6.39 -9.00 -7.09
CA GLN A 40 -5.13 -9.26 -6.38
C GLN A 40 -4.32 -7.98 -6.12
N VAL A 41 -4.34 -7.02 -7.05
CA VAL A 41 -3.71 -5.70 -6.84
C VAL A 41 -4.42 -4.94 -5.72
N MET A 42 -5.75 -4.95 -5.71
CA MET A 42 -6.54 -4.31 -4.65
C MET A 42 -6.34 -4.99 -3.29
N GLU A 43 -6.23 -6.32 -3.26
CA GLU A 43 -5.90 -7.07 -2.05
C GLU A 43 -4.51 -6.67 -1.51
N LEU A 44 -3.52 -6.53 -2.39
CA LEU A 44 -2.20 -6.01 -2.02
C LEU A 44 -2.30 -4.59 -1.43
N VAL A 45 -3.06 -3.68 -2.05
CA VAL A 45 -3.28 -2.32 -1.55
C VAL A 45 -3.93 -2.34 -0.17
N LYS A 46 -4.93 -3.21 0.04
CA LYS A 46 -5.59 -3.41 1.34
C LYS A 46 -4.58 -3.80 2.43
N TRP A 47 -3.71 -4.77 2.14
CA TRP A 47 -2.65 -5.19 3.07
C TRP A 47 -1.62 -4.09 3.34
N ILE A 48 -1.21 -3.33 2.32
CA ILE A 48 -0.32 -2.17 2.51
C ILE A 48 -0.94 -1.16 3.47
N ILE A 49 -2.21 -0.80 3.27
CA ILE A 49 -2.94 0.12 4.15
C ILE A 49 -3.00 -0.43 5.58
N HIS A 50 -3.33 -1.71 5.74
CA HIS A 50 -3.37 -2.38 7.04
C HIS A 50 -2.05 -2.29 7.79
N TYR A 51 -0.93 -2.64 7.15
CA TYR A 51 0.39 -2.59 7.79
C TYR A 51 0.86 -1.17 8.06
N GLN A 52 0.52 -0.20 7.21
CA GLN A 52 0.82 1.22 7.47
C GLN A 52 0.01 1.78 8.63
N GLU A 53 -1.22 1.31 8.85
CA GLU A 53 -1.99 1.67 10.04
C GLU A 53 -1.40 1.08 11.32
N GLN A 54 -0.89 -0.15 11.29
CA GLN A 54 -0.14 -0.71 12.42
C GLN A 54 1.12 0.11 12.72
N ARG A 55 1.85 0.51 11.65
CA ARG A 55 3.01 1.40 11.79
C ARG A 55 2.62 2.76 12.35
N TYR A 56 1.49 3.34 11.92
CA TYR A 56 0.99 4.60 12.46
C TYR A 56 0.83 4.55 13.97
N ARG A 57 0.22 3.48 14.51
CA ARG A 57 0.07 3.31 15.97
C ARG A 57 1.42 3.33 16.68
N HIS A 58 2.40 2.60 16.16
CA HIS A 58 3.73 2.53 16.73
C HIS A 58 4.49 3.87 16.65
N GLU A 59 4.43 4.56 15.52
CA GLU A 59 5.11 5.86 15.36
C GLU A 59 4.45 6.94 16.24
N LEU A 60 3.12 6.89 16.40
CA LEU A 60 2.37 7.82 17.23
C LEU A 60 2.75 7.70 18.71
N GLU A 61 2.95 6.48 19.22
CA GLU A 61 3.48 6.23 20.57
C GLU A 61 4.84 6.89 20.81
N ASN A 62 5.63 7.06 19.74
CA ASN A 62 6.93 7.74 19.76
C ASN A 62 6.84 9.25 19.45
N GLY A 63 5.63 9.81 19.38
CA GLY A 63 5.39 11.23 19.06
C GLY A 63 5.68 11.60 17.60
N ARG A 64 5.71 10.61 16.70
CA ARG A 64 5.99 10.80 15.26
C ARG A 64 4.76 10.47 14.43
N THR A 65 4.60 11.17 13.31
CA THR A 65 3.54 10.86 12.34
C THR A 65 3.89 11.42 10.96
N SER A 66 3.09 11.07 9.96
CA SER A 66 3.12 11.66 8.62
C SER A 66 1.71 11.67 8.04
N GLU A 67 1.48 12.52 7.04
CA GLU A 67 0.19 12.55 6.32
C GLU A 67 -0.17 11.18 5.74
N ALA A 68 0.82 10.43 5.24
CA ALA A 68 0.62 9.09 4.73
C ALA A 68 0.16 8.10 5.82
N LEU A 69 0.71 8.21 7.03
CA LEU A 69 0.32 7.36 8.17
C LEU A 69 -1.09 7.71 8.67
N LEU A 70 -1.45 8.99 8.69
CA LEU A 70 -2.81 9.44 9.02
C LEU A 70 -3.82 8.94 7.99
N LEU A 71 -3.48 9.05 6.70
CA LEU A 71 -4.32 8.55 5.61
C LEU A 71 -4.51 7.03 5.71
N ALA A 72 -3.44 6.27 5.93
CA ALA A 72 -3.53 4.82 6.09
C ALA A 72 -4.43 4.43 7.28
N ASN A 73 -4.32 5.15 8.40
CA ASN A 73 -5.17 4.92 9.56
C ASN A 73 -6.65 5.14 9.24
N GLU A 74 -7.00 6.20 8.52
CA GLU A 74 -8.39 6.48 8.16
C GLU A 74 -8.93 5.48 7.13
N LEU A 75 -8.16 5.18 6.09
CA LEU A 75 -8.55 4.21 5.06
C LEU A 75 -8.76 2.81 5.64
N ASN A 76 -7.91 2.37 6.59
CA ASN A 76 -8.04 1.07 7.23
C ASN A 76 -9.34 0.94 8.06
N LYS A 77 -9.86 2.04 8.64
CA LYS A 77 -11.17 2.03 9.32
C LYS A 77 -12.29 1.78 8.30
N HIS A 78 -12.29 2.54 7.21
CA HIS A 78 -13.28 2.38 6.15
C HIS A 78 -13.23 1.00 5.50
N ILE A 79 -12.04 0.44 5.29
CA ILE A 79 -11.89 -0.93 4.78
C ILE A 79 -12.55 -1.94 5.72
N LYS A 80 -12.34 -1.84 7.03
CA LYS A 80 -12.96 -2.74 8.03
C LYS A 80 -14.48 -2.61 8.05
N ASP A 81 -15.00 -1.40 7.87
CA ASP A 81 -16.45 -1.17 7.79
C ASP A 81 -17.06 -1.78 6.52
N LEU A 82 -16.29 -1.84 5.43
CA LEU A 82 -16.70 -2.39 4.13
C LEU A 82 -16.44 -3.90 3.99
N GLU A 83 -15.58 -4.49 4.81
CA GLU A 83 -15.22 -5.92 4.75
C GLU A 83 -16.42 -6.88 4.77
N PRO A 84 -17.55 -6.60 5.47
CA PRO A 84 -18.76 -7.42 5.38
C PRO A 84 -19.48 -7.38 4.01
N LEU A 85 -19.13 -6.44 3.14
CA LEU A 85 -19.76 -6.18 1.84
C LEU A 85 -18.89 -6.62 0.64
N LEU A 86 -17.64 -7.00 0.90
CA LEU A 86 -16.63 -7.43 -0.09
C LEU A 86 -16.41 -8.94 0.00
#